data_AF-A0A7C3KEQ7-F1
#
_entry.id   AF-A0A7C3KEQ7-F1
#
_cell.length_a   1.000
_cell.length_b   1.000
_cell.length_c   1.000
_cell.angle_alpha   90.00
_cell.angle_beta   90.00
_cell.angle_gamma   90.00
#
_symmetry.space_group_name_H-M   'P 1'
#
loop_
_entity.id
_entity.type
_entity.pdbx_description
1 polymer ?
#
loop_
_entity_poly.entity_id
_entity_poly.type
_entity_poly.pdbx_seq_one_letter_code
_entity_poly.pdbx_strand_id
1 'polypeptide(L)'
;MANFDALDSKIEQVNARLKVARMGLQIERRGQKLNLRGTLPPRSGSDRLKPHQQRLSLNLPATPAGLKQAEQEVKVIAAELIQNTFNWRNYHIRLGRISQLELAQKIEAFTEAFFDEPQRQINLAATKTTWESAYQPYLRKLEAIAQHNNLSLEEAIYATINANEANSRSRQVCCTALAAFANFLQLPLKLEFNELTGGYNNTYASIRNLPSDDLIAETWQKIPNPAWRFVYGLMATYGLRNHEVFFCDLFNLQPSQTNPTIRVLASTKTGEHEVWPFYPEWVETFQLRDIHLPKIQLDLNQTTLQRIGQRVTAQFRRYEVPFSPYDLRHAWAIRTIHFGLPDAIAAKMMGHSIAVHNRTYHQWITHRDQAQAVETALQKTKLSAPRL
;
A
#
# COMPACT_ATOMS: atom_id res chain seq x y z
N MET A 1 -15.75 -53.52 2.29
CA MET A 1 -14.27 -53.43 2.34
C MET A 1 -13.78 -52.96 0.99
N ALA A 2 -13.16 -51.78 0.90
CA ALA A 2 -12.65 -51.27 -0.37
C ALA A 2 -11.54 -52.21 -0.87
N ASN A 3 -11.60 -52.61 -2.15
CA ASN A 3 -10.66 -53.53 -2.78
C ASN A 3 -9.31 -52.82 -3.01
N PHE A 4 -8.49 -52.74 -1.96
CA PHE A 4 -7.20 -52.06 -1.97
C PHE A 4 -6.14 -52.81 -2.78
N ASP A 5 -6.25 -54.14 -2.90
CA ASP A 5 -5.29 -54.96 -3.65
C ASP A 5 -5.30 -54.59 -5.15
N ALA A 6 -6.48 -54.37 -5.72
CA ALA A 6 -6.63 -53.92 -7.10
C ALA A 6 -6.09 -52.50 -7.33
N LEU A 7 -6.04 -51.65 -6.29
CA LEU A 7 -5.46 -50.31 -6.38
C LEU A 7 -3.93 -50.36 -6.24
N ASP A 8 -3.40 -51.22 -5.38
CA ASP A 8 -1.96 -51.38 -5.18
C ASP A 8 -1.27 -51.90 -6.45
N SER A 9 -1.86 -52.88 -7.15
CA SER A 9 -1.35 -53.31 -8.46
C SER A 9 -1.37 -52.17 -9.51
N LYS A 10 -2.35 -51.25 -9.44
CA LYS A 10 -2.37 -50.07 -10.33
C LYS A 10 -1.30 -49.06 -9.95
N ILE A 11 -1.04 -48.86 -8.66
CA ILE A 11 0.05 -48.02 -8.17
C ILE A 11 1.40 -48.55 -8.68
N GLU A 12 1.61 -49.87 -8.64
CA GLU A 12 2.82 -50.52 -9.18
C GLU A 12 2.98 -50.26 -10.69
N GLN A 13 1.92 -50.41 -11.48
CA GLN A 13 1.94 -50.10 -12.91
C GLN A 13 2.26 -48.62 -13.19
N VAL A 14 1.69 -47.69 -12.42
CA VAL A 14 2.01 -46.25 -12.52
C VAL A 14 3.47 -46.01 -12.16
N ASN A 15 3.97 -46.59 -11.07
CA ASN A 15 5.36 -46.44 -10.64
C ASN A 15 6.35 -47.02 -11.66
N ALA A 16 6.02 -48.13 -12.33
CA ALA A 16 6.82 -48.67 -13.42
C ALA A 16 6.94 -47.66 -14.58
N ARG A 17 5.83 -47.02 -14.98
CA ARG A 17 5.82 -45.97 -16.01
C ARG A 17 6.64 -44.75 -15.59
N LEU A 18 6.48 -44.28 -14.35
CA LEU A 18 7.25 -43.15 -13.79
C LEU A 18 8.75 -43.44 -13.73
N LYS A 19 9.14 -44.68 -13.42
CA LYS A 19 10.54 -45.13 -13.40
C LYS A 19 11.15 -45.13 -14.79
N VAL A 20 10.44 -45.65 -15.79
CA VAL A 20 10.88 -45.61 -17.20
C VAL A 20 11.04 -44.16 -17.68
N ALA A 21 10.12 -43.28 -17.29
CA ALA A 21 10.17 -41.85 -17.60
C ALA A 21 11.19 -41.06 -16.75
N ARG A 22 11.95 -41.71 -15.86
CA ARG A 22 12.97 -41.09 -14.98
C ARG A 22 12.46 -39.90 -14.16
N MET A 23 11.21 -39.95 -13.71
CA MET A 23 10.56 -38.83 -12.98
C MET A 23 11.08 -38.63 -11.55
N GLY A 24 11.89 -39.56 -11.01
CA GLY A 24 12.54 -39.42 -9.70
C GLY A 24 11.63 -39.56 -8.46
N LEU A 25 10.33 -39.81 -8.67
CA LEU A 25 9.30 -39.94 -7.63
C LEU A 25 8.47 -41.21 -7.81
N GLN A 26 7.96 -41.74 -6.71
CA GLN A 26 7.08 -42.91 -6.64
C GLN A 26 5.85 -42.60 -5.79
N ILE A 27 4.70 -43.16 -6.16
CA ILE A 27 3.45 -43.08 -5.40
C ILE A 27 3.41 -44.26 -4.42
N GLU A 28 3.15 -43.99 -3.14
CA GLU A 28 2.94 -44.98 -2.08
C GLU A 28 1.55 -44.80 -1.46
N ARG A 29 0.82 -45.89 -1.25
CA ARG A 29 -0.39 -45.87 -0.40
C ARG A 29 0.01 -46.01 1.07
N ARG A 30 -0.52 -45.14 1.93
CA ARG A 30 -0.46 -45.33 3.39
C ARG A 30 -1.85 -45.17 3.98
N GLY A 31 -2.39 -46.28 4.47
CA GLY A 31 -3.78 -46.36 4.93
C GLY A 31 -4.74 -46.01 3.79
N GLN A 32 -5.54 -44.98 3.99
CA GLN A 32 -6.53 -44.49 3.03
C GLN A 32 -6.03 -43.33 2.15
N LYS A 33 -4.74 -42.97 2.22
CA LYS A 33 -4.19 -41.80 1.51
C LYS A 33 -2.99 -42.17 0.62
N LEU A 34 -2.78 -41.37 -0.43
CA LEU A 34 -1.63 -41.47 -1.33
C LEU A 34 -0.53 -40.46 -0.94
N ASN A 35 0.71 -40.91 -1.01
CA ASN A 35 1.91 -40.11 -0.78
C ASN A 35 2.87 -40.26 -1.95
N LEU A 36 3.76 -39.29 -2.12
CA LEU A 36 4.93 -39.40 -2.99
C LEU A 36 6.18 -39.66 -2.17
N ARG A 37 7.10 -40.45 -2.72
CA ARG A 37 8.42 -40.70 -2.16
C ARG A 37 9.47 -40.50 -3.25
N GLY A 38 10.52 -39.77 -2.92
CA GLY A 38 11.68 -39.61 -3.79
C GLY A 38 12.69 -38.61 -3.22
N THR A 39 13.71 -38.28 -3.99
CA THR A 39 14.76 -37.36 -3.55
C THR A 39 14.29 -35.93 -3.73
N LEU A 40 14.04 -35.24 -2.63
CA LEU A 40 13.56 -33.85 -2.61
C LEU A 40 14.59 -32.94 -1.90
N PRO A 41 14.64 -31.64 -2.22
CA PRO A 41 15.42 -30.66 -1.47
C PRO A 41 15.10 -30.70 0.03
N PRO A 42 16.04 -30.36 0.92
CA PRO A 42 15.76 -30.32 2.36
C PRO A 42 14.62 -29.34 2.66
N ARG A 43 13.81 -29.66 3.68
CA ARG A 43 12.74 -28.78 4.15
C ARG A 43 13.34 -27.55 4.84
N SER A 44 12.66 -26.41 4.75
CA SER A 44 12.99 -25.21 5.51
C SER A 44 13.06 -25.57 7.00
N GLY A 45 14.21 -25.34 7.65
CA GLY A 45 14.47 -25.69 9.05
C GLY A 45 15.03 -27.08 9.32
N SER A 46 15.39 -27.86 8.28
CA SER A 46 16.09 -29.14 8.46
C SER A 46 17.61 -28.93 8.58
N ASP A 47 18.27 -29.68 9.47
CA ASP A 47 19.74 -29.71 9.59
C ASP A 47 20.46 -30.31 8.37
N ARG A 48 19.70 -30.82 7.38
CA ARG A 48 20.24 -31.46 6.19
C ARG A 48 20.46 -30.41 5.10
N LEU A 49 21.69 -30.34 4.60
CA LEU A 49 22.10 -29.38 3.55
C LEU A 49 21.95 -29.92 2.12
N LYS A 50 21.71 -31.23 1.96
CA LYS A 50 21.63 -31.90 0.64
C LYS A 50 20.26 -32.54 0.39
N PRO A 51 19.80 -32.62 -0.87
CA PRO A 51 18.61 -33.38 -1.23
C PRO A 51 18.72 -34.83 -0.75
N HIS A 52 17.63 -35.35 -0.21
CA HIS A 52 17.57 -36.70 0.33
C HIS A 52 16.19 -37.30 0.12
N GLN A 53 16.09 -38.61 0.31
CA GLN A 53 14.81 -39.31 0.14
C GLN A 53 13.82 -38.85 1.21
N GLN A 54 12.71 -38.29 0.77
CA GLN A 54 11.65 -37.75 1.60
C GLN A 54 10.29 -38.22 1.11
N ARG A 55 9.28 -38.04 1.96
CA ARG A 55 7.89 -38.28 1.63
C ARG A 55 7.11 -36.97 1.61
N LEU A 56 6.24 -36.84 0.62
CA LEU A 56 5.28 -35.76 0.47
C LEU A 56 3.87 -36.36 0.47
N SER A 57 3.04 -36.01 1.44
CA SER A 57 1.64 -36.49 1.46
C SER A 57 0.82 -35.68 0.50
N LEU A 58 0.07 -36.30 -0.41
CA LEU A 58 -0.80 -35.57 -1.35
C LEU A 58 -2.21 -35.35 -0.78
N ASN A 59 -2.51 -35.89 0.40
CA ASN A 59 -3.85 -35.89 1.01
C ASN A 59 -4.97 -36.44 0.09
N LEU A 60 -4.62 -37.10 -1.01
CA LEU A 60 -5.55 -37.70 -1.95
C LEU A 60 -6.05 -39.03 -1.40
N PRO A 61 -7.35 -39.33 -1.50
CA PRO A 61 -7.88 -40.62 -1.09
C PRO A 61 -7.32 -41.72 -1.98
N ALA A 62 -7.02 -42.88 -1.39
CA ALA A 62 -6.57 -44.07 -2.09
C ALA A 62 -7.71 -44.66 -2.94
N THR A 63 -7.95 -44.02 -4.08
CA THR A 63 -8.99 -44.32 -5.07
C THR A 63 -8.40 -44.21 -6.47
N PRO A 64 -9.02 -44.80 -7.51
CA PRO A 64 -8.56 -44.66 -8.89
C PRO A 64 -8.49 -43.20 -9.38
N ALA A 65 -9.44 -42.35 -8.95
CA ALA A 65 -9.43 -40.93 -9.25
C ALA A 65 -8.25 -40.21 -8.57
N GLY A 66 -8.01 -40.50 -7.29
CA GLY A 66 -6.87 -39.99 -6.54
C GLY A 66 -5.53 -40.45 -7.13
N LEU A 67 -5.44 -41.66 -7.67
CA LEU A 67 -4.24 -42.17 -8.33
C LEU A 67 -3.94 -41.40 -9.63
N LYS A 68 -4.97 -41.07 -10.43
CA LYS A 68 -4.80 -40.27 -11.65
C LYS A 68 -4.30 -38.85 -11.33
N GLN A 69 -4.84 -38.24 -10.27
CA GLN A 69 -4.39 -36.94 -9.78
C GLN A 69 -2.95 -37.01 -9.23
N ALA A 70 -2.61 -38.05 -8.47
CA ALA A 70 -1.25 -38.27 -7.99
C ALA A 70 -0.24 -38.41 -9.14
N GLU A 71 -0.61 -39.08 -10.24
CA GLU A 71 0.24 -39.20 -11.44
C GLU A 71 0.48 -37.83 -12.10
N GLN A 72 -0.52 -36.93 -12.11
CA GLN A 72 -0.34 -35.56 -12.63
C GLN A 72 0.60 -34.73 -11.74
N GLU A 73 0.41 -34.79 -10.42
CA GLU A 73 1.26 -34.07 -9.46
C GLU A 73 2.72 -34.52 -9.54
N VAL A 74 2.98 -35.82 -9.75
CA VAL A 74 4.36 -36.30 -10.00
C VAL A 74 5.00 -35.59 -11.18
N LYS A 75 4.28 -35.38 -12.29
CA LYS A 75 4.84 -34.72 -13.48
C LYS A 75 5.15 -33.25 -13.22
N VAL A 76 4.29 -32.57 -12.46
CA VAL A 76 4.51 -31.17 -12.06
C VAL A 76 5.75 -31.06 -11.18
N ILE A 77 5.83 -31.86 -10.12
CA ILE A 77 6.98 -31.83 -9.21
C ILE A 77 8.27 -32.22 -9.94
N ALA A 78 8.22 -33.24 -10.80
CA ALA A 78 9.38 -33.64 -11.59
C ALA A 78 9.89 -32.50 -12.49
N ALA A 79 8.98 -31.76 -13.13
CA ALA A 79 9.34 -30.58 -13.93
C ALA A 79 9.99 -29.48 -13.06
N GLU A 80 9.43 -29.18 -11.89
CA GLU A 80 9.96 -28.20 -10.95
C GLU A 80 11.36 -28.59 -10.42
N LEU A 81 11.59 -29.88 -10.17
CA LEU A 81 12.89 -30.39 -9.75
C LEU A 81 13.93 -30.27 -10.87
N ILE A 82 13.56 -30.58 -12.11
CA ILE A 82 14.46 -30.42 -13.27
C ILE A 82 14.82 -28.95 -13.49
N GLN A 83 13.86 -28.04 -13.28
CA GLN A 83 14.05 -26.60 -13.44
C GLN A 83 14.69 -25.92 -12.22
N ASN A 84 14.96 -26.66 -11.13
CA ASN A 84 15.41 -26.12 -9.83
C ASN A 84 14.48 -25.04 -9.24
N THR A 85 13.18 -25.11 -9.55
CA THR A 85 12.15 -24.18 -9.06
C THR A 85 11.27 -24.75 -7.95
N PHE A 86 11.50 -26.01 -7.56
CA PHE A 86 10.74 -26.68 -6.52
C PHE A 86 10.79 -25.94 -5.18
N ASN A 87 9.62 -25.60 -4.63
CA ASN A 87 9.48 -24.95 -3.35
C ASN A 87 8.48 -25.69 -2.46
N TRP A 88 8.92 -26.13 -1.28
CA TRP A 88 8.09 -26.81 -0.29
C TRP A 88 6.83 -26.01 0.08
N ARG A 89 6.90 -24.66 0.07
CA ARG A 89 5.76 -23.78 0.40
C ARG A 89 4.55 -24.02 -0.52
N ASN A 90 4.76 -24.30 -1.81
CA ASN A 90 3.66 -24.56 -2.78
C ASN A 90 2.85 -25.80 -2.41
N TYR A 91 3.50 -26.77 -1.77
CA TYR A 91 2.89 -28.02 -1.34
C TYR A 91 2.41 -27.94 0.12
N HIS A 92 2.98 -27.06 0.95
CA HIS A 92 2.37 -26.69 2.23
C HIS A 92 1.02 -25.96 2.05
N ILE A 93 0.92 -25.09 1.04
CA ILE A 93 -0.28 -24.30 0.72
C ILE A 93 -1.39 -25.15 0.07
N ARG A 94 -1.04 -26.11 -0.82
CA ARG A 94 -2.03 -27.00 -1.46
C ARG A 94 -2.53 -28.15 -0.58
N LEU A 95 -1.87 -28.45 0.55
CA LEU A 95 -2.13 -29.63 1.37
C LEU A 95 -2.61 -29.27 2.78
N GLY A 96 -3.77 -28.63 2.88
CA GLY A 96 -4.70 -28.72 4.02
C GLY A 96 -4.16 -28.47 5.45
N ARG A 97 -2.97 -27.87 5.61
CA ARG A 97 -2.35 -27.65 6.91
C ARG A 97 -2.50 -26.24 7.43
N ILE A 98 -2.70 -25.24 6.58
CA ILE A 98 -2.98 -23.88 7.04
C ILE A 98 -4.28 -23.82 7.82
N SER A 99 -5.33 -24.57 7.44
CA SER A 99 -6.60 -24.60 8.17
C SER A 99 -6.43 -25.11 9.62
N GLN A 100 -5.49 -26.03 9.85
CA GLN A 100 -5.17 -26.64 11.15
C GLN A 100 -4.19 -25.82 12.00
N LEU A 101 -3.57 -24.77 11.44
CA LEU A 101 -2.71 -23.88 12.20
C LEU A 101 -3.54 -23.01 13.15
N GLU A 102 -2.95 -22.69 14.29
CA GLU A 102 -3.46 -21.67 15.18
C GLU A 102 -3.47 -20.30 14.50
N LEU A 103 -4.33 -19.39 14.95
CA LEU A 103 -4.47 -18.06 14.33
C LEU A 103 -3.14 -17.31 14.27
N ALA A 104 -2.34 -17.35 15.34
CA ALA A 104 -1.01 -16.73 15.38
C ALA A 104 -0.09 -17.25 14.26
N GLN A 105 -0.09 -18.56 14.03
CA GLN A 105 0.71 -19.21 12.99
C GLN A 105 0.19 -18.88 11.58
N LYS A 106 -1.14 -18.73 11.41
CA LYS A 106 -1.75 -18.24 10.16
C LYS A 106 -1.29 -16.81 9.85
N ILE A 107 -1.27 -15.94 10.85
CA ILE A 107 -0.81 -14.55 10.73
C ILE A 107 0.68 -14.49 10.41
N GLU A 108 1.50 -15.31 11.05
CA GLU A 108 2.95 -15.40 10.77
C GLU A 108 3.20 -15.86 9.33
N ALA A 109 2.53 -16.93 8.88
CA ALA A 109 2.63 -17.41 7.51
C ALA A 109 2.20 -16.34 6.47
N PHE A 110 1.14 -15.59 6.78
CA PHE A 110 0.71 -14.47 5.93
C PHE A 110 1.73 -13.33 5.93
N THR A 111 2.37 -13.05 7.06
CA THR A 111 3.43 -12.04 7.17
C THR A 111 4.60 -12.39 6.28
N GLU A 112 5.11 -13.63 6.35
CA GLU A 112 6.18 -14.09 5.46
C GLU A 112 5.78 -13.97 3.99
N ALA A 113 4.60 -14.49 3.62
CA ALA A 113 4.12 -14.44 2.25
C ALA A 113 3.97 -13.01 1.72
N PHE A 114 3.55 -12.08 2.57
CA PHE A 114 3.44 -10.66 2.23
C PHE A 114 4.80 -10.03 1.92
N PHE A 115 5.87 -10.35 2.67
CA PHE A 115 7.19 -9.77 2.40
C PHE A 115 7.99 -10.50 1.31
N ASP A 116 7.67 -11.77 1.04
CA ASP A 116 8.31 -12.57 0.00
C ASP A 116 7.81 -12.26 -1.41
N GLU A 117 6.71 -11.52 -1.56
CA GLU A 117 6.13 -11.18 -2.87
C GLU A 117 7.11 -10.32 -3.70
N PRO A 118 7.51 -10.73 -4.92
CA PRO A 118 8.56 -10.05 -5.70
C PRO A 118 8.30 -8.56 -5.93
N GLN A 119 7.04 -8.18 -6.18
CA GLN A 119 6.66 -6.77 -6.39
C GLN A 119 6.87 -5.91 -5.14
N ARG A 120 6.73 -6.50 -3.95
CA ARG A 120 6.86 -5.80 -2.66
C ARG A 120 8.30 -5.67 -2.21
N GLN A 121 9.22 -6.44 -2.80
CA GLN A 121 10.65 -6.32 -2.56
C GLN A 121 11.27 -5.11 -3.29
N ILE A 122 10.65 -4.64 -4.39
CA ILE A 122 11.13 -3.48 -5.16
C ILE A 122 11.22 -2.21 -4.30
N ASN A 123 10.25 -2.01 -3.40
CA ASN A 123 10.24 -0.86 -2.48
C ASN A 123 9.96 -1.32 -1.03
N LEU A 124 10.95 -1.97 -0.43
CA LEU A 124 10.82 -2.59 0.89
C LEU A 124 10.43 -1.59 2.00
N ALA A 125 10.91 -0.34 1.94
CA ALA A 125 10.57 0.70 2.92
C ALA A 125 9.08 1.08 2.88
N ALA A 126 8.51 1.27 1.67
CA ALA A 126 7.09 1.52 1.49
C ALA A 126 6.23 0.31 1.87
N THR A 127 6.71 -0.90 1.53
CA THR A 127 6.06 -2.17 1.91
C THR A 127 5.99 -2.31 3.44
N LYS A 128 7.10 -2.10 4.15
CA LYS A 128 7.14 -2.14 5.63
C LYS A 128 6.19 -1.12 6.24
N THR A 129 6.19 0.11 5.73
CA THR A 129 5.28 1.17 6.20
C THR A 129 3.81 0.76 6.01
N THR A 130 3.48 0.18 4.86
CA THR A 130 2.13 -0.30 4.56
C THR A 130 1.74 -1.44 5.50
N TRP A 131 2.65 -2.37 5.77
CA TRP A 131 2.40 -3.46 6.71
C TRP A 131 2.12 -2.94 8.13
N GLU A 132 3.02 -2.12 8.67
CA GLU A 132 2.94 -1.55 10.02
C GLU A 132 1.68 -0.70 10.24
N SER A 133 1.24 0.03 9.22
CA SER A 133 0.11 0.97 9.34
C SER A 133 -1.24 0.39 8.93
N ALA A 134 -1.26 -0.52 7.94
CA ALA A 134 -2.50 -0.95 7.30
C ALA A 134 -2.84 -2.44 7.52
N TYR A 135 -1.88 -3.30 7.85
CA TYR A 135 -2.13 -4.73 8.04
C TYR A 135 -1.98 -5.14 9.50
N GLN A 136 -0.80 -4.94 10.08
CA GLN A 136 -0.44 -5.38 11.41
C GLN A 136 -1.43 -4.95 12.52
N PRO A 137 -1.93 -3.69 12.55
CA PRO A 137 -2.86 -3.27 13.61
C PRO A 137 -4.17 -4.05 13.58
N TYR A 138 -4.69 -4.36 12.38
CA TYR A 138 -5.96 -5.07 12.22
C TYR A 138 -5.82 -6.58 12.41
N LEU A 139 -4.67 -7.16 12.05
CA LEU A 139 -4.36 -8.56 12.36
C LEU A 139 -4.19 -8.79 13.87
N ARG A 140 -3.56 -7.86 14.59
CA ARG A 140 -3.50 -7.89 16.06
C ARG A 140 -4.89 -7.75 16.70
N LYS A 141 -5.73 -6.86 16.15
CA LYS A 141 -7.11 -6.70 16.62
C LYS A 141 -7.92 -7.99 16.40
N LEU A 142 -7.72 -8.65 15.25
CA LEU A 142 -8.33 -9.94 14.94
C LEU A 142 -7.90 -11.01 15.95
N GLU A 143 -6.60 -11.13 16.23
CA GLU A 143 -6.07 -12.07 17.21
C GLU A 143 -6.67 -11.86 18.60
N ALA A 144 -6.70 -10.61 19.08
CA ALA A 144 -7.30 -10.28 20.37
C ALA A 144 -8.81 -10.63 20.42
N ILE A 145 -9.57 -10.29 19.39
CA ILE A 145 -11.01 -10.59 19.33
C ILE A 145 -11.26 -12.11 19.30
N ALA A 146 -10.47 -12.85 18.53
CA ALA A 146 -10.59 -14.31 18.45
C ALA A 146 -10.29 -14.99 19.80
N GLN A 147 -9.24 -14.54 20.50
CA GLN A 147 -8.85 -15.09 21.81
C GLN A 147 -9.90 -14.82 22.89
N HIS A 148 -10.50 -13.61 22.91
CA HIS A 148 -11.45 -13.23 23.96
C HIS A 148 -12.86 -13.82 23.80
N ASN A 149 -13.29 -14.11 22.57
CA ASN A 149 -14.68 -14.42 22.29
C ASN A 149 -14.91 -15.88 21.84
N ASN A 150 -13.85 -16.70 21.80
CA ASN A 150 -13.90 -18.11 21.40
C ASN A 150 -14.65 -18.33 20.06
N LEU A 151 -14.47 -17.37 19.14
CA LEU A 151 -15.13 -17.31 17.84
C LEU A 151 -14.40 -18.17 16.81
N SER A 152 -15.13 -18.64 15.80
CA SER A 152 -14.49 -19.14 14.58
C SER A 152 -13.70 -18.00 13.89
N LEU A 153 -12.75 -18.36 13.02
CA LEU A 153 -11.95 -17.37 12.30
C LEU A 153 -12.82 -16.43 11.44
N GLU A 154 -13.86 -16.96 10.80
CA GLU A 154 -14.80 -16.18 9.99
C GLU A 154 -15.55 -15.17 10.86
N GLU A 155 -16.11 -15.61 11.99
CA GLU A 155 -16.81 -14.74 12.94
C GLU A 155 -15.88 -13.67 13.54
N ALA A 156 -14.63 -14.03 13.85
CA ALA A 156 -13.64 -13.08 14.35
C ALA A 156 -13.28 -12.02 13.29
N ILE A 157 -13.20 -12.39 12.01
CA ILE A 157 -13.00 -11.44 10.90
C ILE A 157 -14.16 -10.44 10.85
N TYR A 158 -15.42 -10.93 10.87
CA TYR A 158 -16.60 -10.06 10.86
C TYR A 158 -16.66 -9.14 12.08
N ALA A 159 -16.41 -9.68 13.28
CA ALA A 159 -16.36 -8.92 14.51
C ALA A 159 -15.28 -7.83 14.47
N THR A 160 -14.11 -8.13 13.91
CA THR A 160 -13.01 -7.17 13.76
C THR A 160 -13.40 -6.00 12.84
N ILE A 161 -14.07 -6.28 11.74
CA ILE A 161 -14.57 -5.25 10.81
C ILE A 161 -15.61 -4.37 11.50
N ASN A 162 -16.59 -4.98 12.17
CA ASN A 162 -17.70 -4.28 12.83
C ASN A 162 -17.25 -3.47 14.05
N ALA A 163 -16.12 -3.81 14.66
CA ALA A 163 -15.50 -3.03 15.72
C ALA A 163 -14.85 -1.72 15.21
N ASN A 164 -14.93 -1.41 13.91
CA ASN A 164 -14.55 -0.11 13.35
C ASN A 164 -15.81 0.61 12.86
N GLU A 165 -15.86 1.92 13.03
CA GLU A 165 -17.01 2.76 12.67
C GLU A 165 -17.41 2.56 11.20
N ALA A 166 -18.72 2.46 10.95
CA ALA A 166 -19.24 2.31 9.59
C ALA A 166 -18.90 3.52 8.71
N ASN A 167 -18.64 3.27 7.42
CA ASN A 167 -18.25 4.32 6.46
C ASN A 167 -17.02 5.14 6.90
N SER A 168 -16.08 4.52 7.60
CA SER A 168 -14.83 5.15 8.02
C SER A 168 -13.64 4.66 7.20
N ARG A 169 -12.59 5.48 7.12
CA ARG A 169 -11.34 5.10 6.48
C ARG A 169 -10.69 3.90 7.19
N SER A 170 -10.75 3.83 8.51
CA SER A 170 -10.21 2.70 9.29
C SER A 170 -10.93 1.40 8.97
N ARG A 171 -12.26 1.40 8.85
CA ARG A 171 -13.03 0.22 8.42
C ARG A 171 -12.67 -0.22 7.00
N GLN A 172 -12.48 0.74 6.09
CA GLN A 172 -12.01 0.43 4.73
C GLN A 172 -10.64 -0.26 4.74
N VAL A 173 -9.66 0.29 5.46
CA VAL A 173 -8.32 -0.34 5.59
C VAL A 173 -8.42 -1.71 6.22
N CYS A 174 -9.21 -1.86 7.28
CA CYS A 174 -9.45 -3.12 7.96
C CYS A 174 -9.99 -4.18 7.00
N CYS A 175 -10.99 -3.85 6.19
CA CYS A 175 -11.54 -4.75 5.19
C CYS A 175 -10.50 -5.13 4.14
N THR A 176 -9.69 -4.18 3.64
CA THR A 176 -8.61 -4.49 2.69
C THR A 176 -7.60 -5.48 3.27
N ALA A 177 -7.14 -5.25 4.51
CA ALA A 177 -6.16 -6.11 5.15
C ALA A 177 -6.72 -7.52 5.42
N LEU A 178 -7.94 -7.61 5.94
CA LEU A 178 -8.58 -8.88 6.26
C LEU A 178 -9.04 -9.63 5.01
N ALA A 179 -9.38 -8.95 3.92
CA ALA A 179 -9.63 -9.57 2.63
C ALA A 179 -8.38 -10.22 2.05
N ALA A 180 -7.24 -9.52 2.07
CA ALA A 180 -5.97 -10.09 1.65
C ALA A 180 -5.59 -11.32 2.50
N PHE A 181 -5.80 -11.25 3.82
CA PHE A 181 -5.58 -12.39 4.70
C PHE A 181 -6.52 -13.57 4.42
N ALA A 182 -7.82 -13.31 4.27
CA ALA A 182 -8.81 -14.36 3.96
C ALA A 182 -8.53 -15.02 2.60
N ASN A 183 -8.15 -14.23 1.60
CA ASN A 183 -7.75 -14.73 0.28
C ASN A 183 -6.49 -15.61 0.36
N PHE A 184 -5.48 -15.19 1.14
CA PHE A 184 -4.29 -16.00 1.38
C PHE A 184 -4.63 -17.37 2.01
N LEU A 185 -5.59 -17.38 2.94
CA LEU A 185 -6.08 -18.59 3.60
C LEU A 185 -7.11 -19.38 2.76
N GLN A 186 -7.55 -18.84 1.62
CA GLN A 186 -8.61 -19.39 0.77
C GLN A 186 -9.92 -19.65 1.55
N LEU A 187 -10.29 -18.71 2.44
CA LEU A 187 -11.50 -18.83 3.25
C LEU A 187 -12.75 -18.51 2.42
N PRO A 188 -13.78 -19.38 2.41
CA PRO A 188 -15.05 -19.09 1.77
C PRO A 188 -15.89 -18.17 2.66
N LEU A 189 -15.66 -16.86 2.59
CA LEU A 189 -16.45 -15.89 3.35
C LEU A 189 -17.84 -15.72 2.74
N LYS A 190 -18.88 -15.67 3.59
CA LYS A 190 -20.29 -15.61 3.18
C LYS A 190 -20.72 -14.25 2.64
N LEU A 191 -20.07 -13.19 3.11
CA LEU A 191 -20.32 -11.80 2.72
C LEU A 191 -19.05 -11.23 2.12
N GLU A 192 -19.22 -10.53 0.99
CA GLU A 192 -18.13 -9.85 0.30
C GLU A 192 -17.69 -8.62 1.11
N PHE A 193 -16.38 -8.39 1.21
CA PHE A 193 -15.84 -7.27 1.98
C PHE A 193 -16.33 -5.90 1.50
N ASN A 194 -16.67 -5.78 0.21
CA ASN A 194 -17.21 -4.55 -0.36
C ASN A 194 -18.58 -4.17 0.22
N GLU A 195 -19.38 -5.16 0.64
CA GLU A 195 -20.67 -4.93 1.31
C GLU A 195 -20.44 -4.47 2.77
N LEU A 196 -19.36 -4.95 3.39
CA LEU A 196 -19.01 -4.66 4.78
C LEU A 196 -18.27 -3.35 4.98
N THR A 197 -17.57 -2.84 3.96
CA THR A 197 -16.92 -1.52 4.06
C THR A 197 -17.94 -0.40 4.26
N GLY A 198 -19.16 -0.58 3.75
CA GLY A 198 -20.12 0.50 3.55
C GLY A 198 -19.65 1.44 2.44
N GLY A 199 -20.56 2.27 1.94
CA GLY A 199 -20.26 3.30 0.95
C GLY A 199 -19.42 4.42 1.57
N TYR A 200 -18.13 4.18 1.82
CA TYR A 200 -17.13 5.23 2.03
C TYR A 200 -17.04 6.06 0.75
N ASN A 201 -18.05 6.89 0.56
CA ASN A 201 -18.10 7.90 -0.44
C ASN A 201 -17.30 9.06 0.14
N ASN A 202 -16.19 9.38 -0.52
CA ASN A 202 -15.33 10.53 -0.21
C ASN A 202 -16.11 11.87 -0.20
N THR A 203 -17.39 11.84 -0.60
CA THR A 203 -18.36 12.93 -0.63
C THR A 203 -18.73 13.49 0.74
N TYR A 204 -18.50 12.76 1.84
CA TYR A 204 -18.78 13.24 3.21
C TYR A 204 -17.55 13.72 3.97
N ALA A 205 -16.40 13.91 3.30
CA ALA A 205 -15.32 14.66 3.93
C ALA A 205 -15.90 16.04 4.30
N SER A 206 -15.97 16.33 5.59
CA SER A 206 -16.52 17.58 6.12
C SER A 206 -15.92 18.77 5.37
N ILE A 207 -16.75 19.78 5.07
CA ILE A 207 -16.32 21.05 4.47
C ILE A 207 -15.04 21.49 5.18
N ARG A 208 -13.92 21.41 4.46
CA ARG A 208 -12.61 21.68 5.04
C ARG A 208 -12.47 23.19 5.15
N ASN A 209 -12.39 23.71 6.38
CA ASN A 209 -12.09 25.13 6.59
C ASN A 209 -10.61 25.36 6.28
N LEU A 210 -10.34 25.81 5.06
CA LEU A 210 -8.99 26.15 4.61
C LEU A 210 -8.58 27.54 5.12
N PRO A 211 -7.31 27.76 5.46
CA PRO A 211 -6.84 29.06 5.90
C PRO A 211 -6.87 30.07 4.74
N SER A 212 -7.23 31.32 5.04
CA SER A 212 -7.05 32.43 4.10
C SER A 212 -5.57 32.74 3.91
N ASP A 213 -5.22 33.39 2.80
CA ASP A 213 -3.83 33.78 2.53
C ASP A 213 -3.29 34.75 3.59
N ASP A 214 -4.13 35.64 4.14
CA ASP A 214 -3.78 36.52 5.27
C ASP A 214 -3.43 35.72 6.52
N LEU A 215 -4.28 34.75 6.89
CA LEU A 215 -4.02 33.88 8.04
C LEU A 215 -2.74 33.06 7.84
N ILE A 216 -2.45 32.63 6.60
CA ILE A 216 -1.21 31.94 6.27
C ILE A 216 0.00 32.84 6.54
N ALA A 217 -0.04 34.09 6.08
CA ALA A 217 1.04 35.06 6.27
C ALA A 217 1.23 35.46 7.74
N GLU A 218 0.15 35.71 8.48
CA GLU A 218 0.19 36.00 9.92
C GLU A 218 0.75 34.84 10.74
N THR A 219 0.36 33.62 10.39
CA THR A 219 0.83 32.41 11.09
C THR A 219 2.32 32.18 10.86
N TRP A 220 2.84 32.45 9.66
CA TRP A 220 4.27 32.35 9.36
C TRP A 220 5.12 33.20 10.30
N GLN A 221 4.67 34.43 10.61
CA GLN A 221 5.39 35.35 11.50
C GLN A 221 5.47 34.84 12.94
N LYS A 222 4.48 34.04 13.37
CA LYS A 222 4.40 33.48 14.73
C LYS A 222 5.30 32.26 14.93
N ILE A 223 5.87 31.68 13.86
CA ILE A 223 6.75 30.51 13.97
C ILE A 223 8.13 30.94 14.50
N PRO A 224 8.54 30.48 15.70
CA PRO A 224 9.73 31.02 16.36
C PRO A 224 11.04 30.47 15.81
N ASN A 225 11.05 29.22 15.33
CA ASN A 225 12.27 28.60 14.82
C ASN A 225 12.44 28.91 13.33
N PRO A 226 13.55 29.57 12.91
CA PRO A 226 13.75 29.96 11.52
C PRO A 226 13.70 28.79 10.53
N ALA A 227 14.23 27.62 10.91
CA ALA A 227 14.26 26.45 10.04
C ALA A 227 12.86 25.89 9.76
N TRP A 228 12.03 25.82 10.79
CA TRP A 228 10.64 25.39 10.63
C TRP A 228 9.75 26.46 10.01
N ARG A 229 10.08 27.74 10.22
CA ARG A 229 9.44 28.87 9.53
C ARG A 229 9.74 28.84 8.03
N PHE A 230 10.97 28.49 7.64
CA PHE A 230 11.35 28.23 6.25
C PHE A 230 10.56 27.06 5.66
N VAL A 231 10.48 25.93 6.35
CA VAL A 231 9.66 24.76 5.94
C VAL A 231 8.19 25.15 5.70
N TYR A 232 7.59 25.91 6.62
CA TYR A 232 6.23 26.41 6.45
C TYR A 232 6.11 27.29 5.20
N GLY A 233 7.01 28.26 5.04
CA GLY A 233 6.96 29.20 3.92
C GLY A 233 7.11 28.50 2.57
N LEU A 234 7.99 27.51 2.48
CA LEU A 234 8.17 26.70 1.27
C LEU A 234 6.89 25.91 0.94
N MET A 235 6.26 25.28 1.94
CA MET A 235 5.01 24.56 1.75
C MET A 235 3.85 25.48 1.30
N ALA A 236 3.73 26.67 1.88
CA ALA A 236 2.68 27.64 1.55
C ALA A 236 2.85 28.23 0.14
N THR A 237 4.10 28.47 -0.28
CA THR A 237 4.45 29.13 -1.54
C THR A 237 4.40 28.16 -2.73
N TYR A 238 4.80 26.92 -2.53
CA TYR A 238 4.93 25.90 -3.59
C TYR A 238 3.97 24.71 -3.43
N GLY A 239 3.04 24.75 -2.47
CA GLY A 239 2.02 23.71 -2.33
C GLY A 239 2.58 22.30 -2.05
N LEU A 240 3.72 22.19 -1.39
CA LEU A 240 4.41 20.91 -1.17
C LEU A 240 3.68 20.01 -0.15
N ARG A 241 3.76 18.68 -0.34
CA ARG A 241 3.39 17.73 0.72
C ARG A 241 4.40 17.84 1.87
N ASN A 242 3.94 17.48 3.07
CA ASN A 242 4.74 17.58 4.30
C ASN A 242 6.15 16.96 4.18
N HIS A 243 6.31 15.84 3.46
CA HIS A 243 7.63 15.23 3.29
C HIS A 243 8.41 15.78 2.09
N GLU A 244 7.74 16.28 1.04
CA GLU A 244 8.38 16.77 -0.19
C GLU A 244 9.30 17.96 0.09
N VAL A 245 8.95 18.80 1.08
CA VAL A 245 9.73 19.97 1.51
C VAL A 245 11.21 19.67 1.83
N PHE A 246 11.54 18.43 2.19
CA PHE A 246 12.90 17.99 2.49
C PHE A 246 13.62 17.32 1.31
N PHE A 247 12.92 17.10 0.20
CA PHE A 247 13.42 16.43 -1.00
C PHE A 247 13.21 17.32 -2.23
N CYS A 248 13.60 18.59 -2.11
CA CYS A 248 13.55 19.57 -3.19
C CYS A 248 14.98 20.00 -3.56
N ASP A 249 15.22 20.19 -4.86
CA ASP A 249 16.29 21.03 -5.36
C ASP A 249 15.83 22.50 -5.27
N LEU A 250 16.60 23.27 -4.51
CA LEU A 250 16.34 24.66 -4.17
C LEU A 250 17.32 25.62 -4.86
N PHE A 251 18.07 25.14 -5.86
CA PHE A 251 19.07 25.95 -6.58
C PHE A 251 18.49 27.27 -7.12
N ASN A 252 17.27 27.22 -7.65
CA ASN A 252 16.58 28.38 -8.22
C ASN A 252 16.07 29.40 -7.18
N LEU A 253 16.16 29.10 -5.87
CA LEU A 253 15.88 30.09 -4.81
C LEU A 253 17.08 30.99 -4.49
N GLN A 254 18.27 30.67 -5.00
CA GLN A 254 19.46 31.46 -4.72
C GLN A 254 19.30 32.91 -5.22
N PRO A 255 19.86 33.92 -4.53
CA PRO A 255 19.75 35.34 -4.92
C PRO A 255 20.16 35.65 -6.35
N SER A 256 21.04 34.85 -6.95
CA SER A 256 21.50 35.01 -8.33
C SER A 256 20.49 34.58 -9.40
N GLN A 257 19.40 33.92 -9.01
CA GLN A 257 18.41 33.36 -9.93
C GLN A 257 17.19 34.27 -10.06
N THR A 258 16.71 34.42 -11.30
CA THR A 258 15.58 35.31 -11.65
C THR A 258 14.22 34.62 -11.55
N ASN A 259 14.17 33.31 -11.77
CA ASN A 259 12.95 32.51 -11.73
C ASN A 259 13.00 31.57 -10.53
N PRO A 260 12.29 31.89 -9.43
CA PRO A 260 12.32 31.08 -8.21
C PRO A 260 11.42 29.86 -8.35
N THR A 261 11.76 28.90 -9.22
CA THR A 261 11.10 27.59 -9.24
C THR A 261 11.77 26.64 -8.26
N ILE A 262 11.11 25.54 -7.90
CA ILE A 262 11.74 24.42 -7.18
C ILE A 262 11.43 23.11 -7.88
N ARG A 263 12.33 22.14 -7.75
CA ARG A 263 12.14 20.80 -8.30
C ARG A 263 12.04 19.78 -7.18
N VAL A 264 10.90 19.11 -7.07
CA VAL A 264 10.70 17.99 -6.16
C VAL A 264 11.36 16.76 -6.77
N LEU A 265 12.23 16.10 -5.99
CA LEU A 265 13.02 14.97 -6.46
C LEU A 265 12.20 13.67 -6.49
N ALA A 266 12.64 12.73 -7.35
CA ALA A 266 11.97 11.45 -7.59
C ALA A 266 11.88 10.52 -6.37
N SER A 267 12.59 10.81 -5.29
CA SER A 267 12.55 10.05 -4.03
C SER A 267 11.22 10.17 -3.27
N THR A 268 10.29 10.98 -3.77
CA THR A 268 8.97 11.21 -3.17
C THR A 268 7.91 10.31 -3.80
N LYS A 269 6.78 10.10 -3.08
CA LYS A 269 5.66 9.24 -3.54
C LYS A 269 5.07 9.67 -4.90
N THR A 270 5.38 10.87 -5.34
CA THR A 270 4.66 11.65 -6.34
C THR A 270 5.46 11.86 -7.62
N GLY A 271 6.69 11.33 -7.65
CA GLY A 271 7.59 11.45 -8.78
C GLY A 271 8.19 12.84 -8.89
N GLU A 272 9.11 12.97 -9.83
CA GLU A 272 9.81 14.23 -10.05
C GLU A 272 8.90 15.26 -10.73
N HIS A 273 8.88 16.49 -10.22
CA HIS A 273 8.11 17.58 -10.80
C HIS A 273 8.66 18.95 -10.42
N GLU A 274 8.42 19.93 -11.28
CA GLU A 274 8.80 21.33 -11.06
C GLU A 274 7.59 22.16 -10.62
N VAL A 275 7.82 23.11 -9.72
CA VAL A 275 6.79 23.92 -9.09
C VAL A 275 7.17 25.39 -9.09
N TRP A 276 6.20 26.23 -9.44
CA TRP A 276 6.28 27.69 -9.44
C TRP A 276 5.57 28.24 -8.19
N PRO A 277 6.02 29.39 -7.70
CA PRO A 277 5.38 30.04 -6.56
C PRO A 277 4.05 30.68 -7.00
N PHE A 278 3.04 30.56 -6.15
CA PHE A 278 1.79 31.31 -6.30
C PHE A 278 1.68 32.31 -5.15
N TYR A 279 1.70 33.60 -5.53
CA TYR A 279 2.36 34.74 -4.86
C TYR A 279 3.89 34.68 -4.92
N PRO A 280 4.51 34.99 -6.08
CA PRO A 280 5.97 35.07 -6.20
C PRO A 280 6.63 35.98 -5.15
N GLU A 281 5.95 37.03 -4.71
CA GLU A 281 6.38 37.93 -3.64
C GLU A 281 6.62 37.21 -2.30
N TRP A 282 5.95 36.07 -2.05
CA TRP A 282 6.16 35.28 -0.84
C TRP A 282 7.56 34.67 -0.77
N VAL A 283 8.27 34.55 -1.89
CA VAL A 283 9.69 34.16 -1.89
C VAL A 283 10.52 35.12 -1.05
N GLU A 284 10.26 36.42 -1.17
CA GLU A 284 10.95 37.45 -0.39
C GLU A 284 10.29 37.64 0.99
N THR A 285 8.95 37.72 1.05
CA THR A 285 8.21 37.91 2.32
C THR A 285 8.51 36.79 3.32
N PHE A 286 8.56 35.53 2.86
CA PHE A 286 8.88 34.39 3.71
C PHE A 286 10.39 34.08 3.78
N GLN A 287 11.23 34.96 3.23
CA GLN A 287 12.69 34.87 3.30
C GLN A 287 13.22 33.54 2.74
N LEU A 288 12.62 33.03 1.65
CA LEU A 288 12.92 31.70 1.11
C LEU A 288 14.27 31.63 0.37
N ARG A 289 14.92 32.77 0.15
CA ARG A 289 16.30 32.80 -0.38
C ARG A 289 17.35 32.43 0.66
N ASP A 290 17.06 32.60 1.95
CA ASP A 290 17.91 32.14 3.04
C ASP A 290 17.58 30.67 3.37
N ILE A 291 18.20 29.76 2.61
CA ILE A 291 17.88 28.34 2.67
C ILE A 291 18.32 27.77 4.03
N HIS A 292 17.33 27.44 4.87
CA HIS A 292 17.60 26.88 6.19
C HIS A 292 16.60 25.77 6.55
N LEU A 293 16.99 24.52 6.33
CA LEU A 293 16.18 23.35 6.69
C LEU A 293 16.54 22.82 8.10
N PRO A 294 15.56 22.32 8.88
CA PRO A 294 15.85 21.74 10.18
C PRO A 294 16.62 20.42 10.02
N LYS A 295 17.55 20.18 10.94
CA LYS A 295 18.31 18.91 10.98
C LYS A 295 17.40 17.78 11.45
N ILE A 296 16.97 16.93 10.51
CA ILE A 296 16.17 15.73 10.77
C ILE A 296 16.76 14.53 10.03
N GLN A 297 16.40 13.31 10.44
CA GLN A 297 16.80 12.10 9.72
C GLN A 297 16.03 12.00 8.39
N LEU A 298 16.76 11.97 7.27
CA LEU A 298 16.23 11.88 5.90
C LEU A 298 16.64 10.59 5.17
N ASP A 299 17.56 9.80 5.74
CA ASP A 299 17.99 8.53 5.16
C ASP A 299 16.82 7.52 5.16
N LEU A 300 16.27 7.24 3.97
CA LEU A 300 15.13 6.36 3.78
C LEU A 300 15.43 4.88 4.09
N ASN A 301 16.68 4.52 4.36
CA ASN A 301 17.03 3.21 4.93
C ASN A 301 16.78 3.15 6.44
N GLN A 302 16.74 4.31 7.11
CA GLN A 302 16.59 4.45 8.56
C GLN A 302 15.24 5.08 8.97
N THR A 303 14.57 5.77 8.04
CA THR A 303 13.27 6.41 8.25
C THR A 303 12.34 6.18 7.06
N THR A 304 11.12 6.71 7.15
CA THR A 304 10.12 6.62 6.06
C THR A 304 9.59 8.01 5.73
N LEU A 305 9.12 8.21 4.49
CA LEU A 305 8.47 9.46 4.08
C LEU A 305 7.30 9.85 5.00
N GLN A 306 6.56 8.84 5.50
CA GLN A 306 5.48 9.07 6.47
C GLN A 306 6.02 9.64 7.78
N ARG A 307 7.08 9.05 8.35
CA ARG A 307 7.69 9.54 9.60
C ARG A 307 8.25 10.95 9.43
N ILE A 308 8.87 11.24 8.28
CA ILE A 308 9.33 12.60 7.94
C ILE A 308 8.14 13.59 7.92
N GLY A 309 7.06 13.27 7.20
CA GLY A 309 5.86 14.12 7.15
C GLY A 309 5.14 14.28 8.51
N GLN A 310 5.20 13.26 9.37
CA GLN A 310 4.70 13.34 10.74
C GLN A 310 5.50 14.32 11.60
N ARG A 311 6.81 14.49 11.36
CA ARG A 311 7.62 15.51 12.05
C ARG A 311 7.10 16.91 11.80
N VAL A 312 6.74 17.24 10.55
CA VAL A 312 6.11 18.53 10.22
C VAL A 312 4.80 18.71 10.99
N THR A 313 3.96 17.68 10.98
CA THR A 313 2.65 17.71 11.66
C THR A 313 2.80 17.91 13.17
N ALA A 314 3.72 17.18 13.80
CA ALA A 314 4.02 17.30 15.21
C ALA A 314 4.57 18.70 15.55
N GLN A 315 5.41 19.26 14.67
CA GLN A 315 5.99 20.57 14.91
C GLN A 315 4.96 21.70 14.75
N PHE A 316 4.10 21.66 13.72
CA PHE A 316 3.02 22.63 13.55
C PHE A 316 2.08 22.61 14.75
N ARG A 317 1.74 21.42 15.26
CA ARG A 317 0.95 21.28 16.49
C ARG A 317 1.66 21.90 17.69
N ARG A 318 2.98 21.73 17.83
CA ARG A 318 3.77 22.32 18.92
C ARG A 318 3.79 23.86 18.86
N TYR A 319 3.68 24.43 17.66
CA TYR A 319 3.57 25.87 17.45
C TYR A 319 2.13 26.37 17.40
N GLU A 320 1.16 25.53 17.74
CA GLU A 320 -0.27 25.89 17.79
C GLU A 320 -0.78 26.50 16.48
N VAL A 321 -0.25 26.03 15.35
CA VAL A 321 -0.75 26.42 14.02
C VAL A 321 -2.23 26.01 13.91
N PRO A 322 -3.14 26.92 13.52
CA PRO A 322 -4.59 26.70 13.64
C PRO A 322 -5.17 25.74 12.58
N PHE A 323 -4.33 25.19 11.71
CA PHE A 323 -4.70 24.26 10.64
C PHE A 323 -3.61 23.21 10.43
N SER A 324 -3.93 22.15 9.68
CA SER A 324 -2.96 21.10 9.40
C SER A 324 -1.95 21.55 8.31
N PRO A 325 -0.71 21.05 8.32
CA PRO A 325 0.26 21.40 7.27
C PRO A 325 -0.23 21.08 5.85
N TYR A 326 -1.08 20.06 5.70
CA TYR A 326 -1.62 19.67 4.40
C TYR A 326 -2.64 20.70 3.86
N ASP A 327 -3.22 21.52 4.74
CA ASP A 327 -4.15 22.58 4.33
C ASP A 327 -3.43 23.69 3.56
N LEU A 328 -2.13 23.91 3.79
CA LEU A 328 -1.32 24.83 2.98
C LEU A 328 -1.24 24.39 1.52
N ARG A 329 -1.10 23.08 1.30
CA ARG A 329 -1.11 22.49 -0.04
C ARG A 329 -2.48 22.61 -0.71
N HIS A 330 -3.55 22.45 0.05
CA HIS A 330 -4.91 22.71 -0.46
C HIS A 330 -5.11 24.19 -0.81
N ALA A 331 -4.71 25.11 0.08
CA ALA A 331 -4.81 26.54 -0.17
C ALA A 331 -4.03 26.95 -1.43
N TRP A 332 -2.83 26.41 -1.62
CA TRP A 332 -2.05 26.61 -2.85
C TRP A 332 -2.81 26.13 -4.11
N ALA A 333 -3.43 24.94 -4.07
CA ALA A 333 -4.20 24.41 -5.20
C ALA A 333 -5.42 25.27 -5.55
N ILE A 334 -6.11 25.80 -4.53
CA ILE A 334 -7.22 26.74 -4.75
C ILE A 334 -6.70 28.05 -5.32
N ARG A 335 -5.55 28.53 -4.83
CA ARG A 335 -4.88 29.70 -5.38
C ARG A 335 -4.63 29.57 -6.87
N THR A 336 -4.11 28.45 -7.34
CA THR A 336 -3.83 28.28 -8.79
C THR A 336 -5.08 28.41 -9.65
N ILE A 337 -6.25 27.97 -9.14
CA ILE A 337 -7.56 28.17 -9.79
C ILE A 337 -7.91 29.66 -9.86
N HIS A 338 -7.72 30.41 -8.78
CA HIS A 338 -7.96 31.86 -8.77
C HIS A 338 -7.06 32.62 -9.75
N PHE A 339 -5.82 32.18 -9.92
CA PHE A 339 -4.91 32.73 -10.95
C PHE A 339 -5.27 32.28 -12.39
N GLY A 340 -6.19 31.32 -12.53
CA GLY A 340 -6.65 30.77 -13.81
C GLY A 340 -5.64 29.80 -14.43
N LEU A 341 -4.82 29.11 -13.63
CA LEU A 341 -3.93 28.06 -14.13
C LEU A 341 -4.77 26.83 -14.54
N PRO A 342 -4.55 26.25 -15.73
CA PRO A 342 -5.25 25.03 -16.12
C PRO A 342 -4.99 23.87 -15.16
N ASP A 343 -6.03 23.12 -14.79
CA ASP A 343 -5.97 21.98 -13.86
C ASP A 343 -4.90 20.96 -14.25
N ALA A 344 -4.68 20.75 -15.55
CA ALA A 344 -3.66 19.84 -16.05
C ALA A 344 -2.24 20.27 -15.64
N ILE A 345 -1.98 21.57 -15.66
CA ILE A 345 -0.68 22.15 -15.27
C ILE A 345 -0.57 22.14 -13.75
N ALA A 346 -1.61 22.57 -13.03
CA ALA A 346 -1.65 22.49 -11.57
C ALA A 346 -1.40 21.05 -11.08
N ALA A 347 -2.04 20.08 -11.72
CA ALA A 347 -1.90 18.66 -11.38
C ALA A 347 -0.47 18.14 -11.61
N LYS A 348 0.16 18.54 -12.71
CA LYS A 348 1.56 18.20 -13.00
C LYS A 348 2.51 18.83 -11.97
N MET A 349 2.32 20.10 -11.64
CA MET A 349 3.09 20.81 -10.60
C MET A 349 2.88 20.23 -9.19
N MET A 350 1.81 19.47 -8.99
CA MET A 350 1.52 18.80 -7.73
C MET A 350 1.93 17.32 -7.71
N GLY A 351 2.48 16.79 -8.81
CA GLY A 351 2.91 15.40 -8.92
C GLY A 351 1.76 14.39 -8.78
N HIS A 352 0.62 14.64 -9.44
CA HIS A 352 -0.48 13.66 -9.53
C HIS A 352 -1.29 13.82 -10.82
N SER A 353 -2.11 12.81 -11.17
CA SER A 353 -3.00 12.89 -12.32
C SER A 353 -4.13 13.91 -12.13
N ILE A 354 -4.71 14.38 -13.24
CA ILE A 354 -5.84 15.32 -13.24
C ILE A 354 -7.04 14.74 -12.47
N ALA A 355 -7.32 13.45 -12.67
CA ALA A 355 -8.41 12.76 -11.96
C ALA A 355 -8.21 12.78 -10.44
N VAL A 356 -6.97 12.60 -9.97
CA VAL A 356 -6.63 12.70 -8.54
C VAL A 356 -6.73 14.15 -8.07
N HIS A 357 -6.25 15.12 -8.86
CA HIS A 357 -6.34 16.54 -8.54
C HIS A 357 -7.81 16.96 -8.33
N ASN A 358 -8.66 16.67 -9.30
CA ASN A 358 -10.06 17.10 -9.28
C ASN A 358 -10.83 16.41 -8.15
N ARG A 359 -10.57 15.13 -7.90
CA ARG A 359 -11.16 14.42 -6.76
C ARG A 359 -10.72 14.98 -5.42
N THR A 360 -9.49 15.49 -5.32
CA THR A 360 -8.91 15.91 -4.03
C THR A 360 -9.15 17.38 -3.72
N TYR A 361 -9.07 18.26 -4.72
CA TYR A 361 -9.06 19.71 -4.55
C TYR A 361 -10.31 20.39 -5.11
N HIS A 362 -10.87 19.90 -6.22
CA HIS A 362 -12.01 20.57 -6.86
C HIS A 362 -13.34 20.34 -6.13
N GLN A 363 -13.43 19.31 -5.29
CA GLN A 363 -14.61 19.10 -4.43
C GLN A 363 -14.87 20.26 -3.46
N TRP A 364 -13.87 21.12 -3.23
CA TRP A 364 -13.92 22.22 -2.27
C TRP A 364 -14.07 23.59 -2.93
N ILE A 365 -14.19 23.65 -4.25
CA ILE A 365 -14.43 24.90 -4.96
C ILE A 365 -15.84 25.36 -4.62
N THR A 366 -15.93 26.47 -3.90
CA THR A 366 -17.21 27.08 -3.58
C THR A 366 -17.75 27.83 -4.78
N HIS A 367 -19.04 28.19 -4.76
CA HIS A 367 -19.61 29.09 -5.76
C HIS A 367 -18.83 30.42 -5.87
N ARG A 368 -18.27 30.91 -4.75
CA ARG A 368 -17.42 32.11 -4.74
C ARG A 368 -16.18 31.92 -5.60
N ASP A 369 -15.51 30.79 -5.48
CA ASP A 369 -14.27 30.50 -6.20
C ASP A 369 -14.54 30.31 -7.69
N GLN A 370 -15.69 29.71 -8.04
CA GLN A 370 -16.16 29.64 -9.43
C GLN A 370 -16.43 31.03 -10.00
N ALA A 371 -17.15 31.89 -9.27
CA ALA A 371 -17.47 33.24 -9.73
C ALA A 371 -16.21 34.07 -9.99
N GLN A 372 -15.22 34.01 -9.09
CA GLN A 372 -13.96 34.73 -9.25
C GLN A 372 -13.10 34.20 -10.41
N ALA A 373 -13.09 32.87 -10.62
CA ALA A 373 -12.42 32.27 -11.77
C ALA A 373 -13.06 32.69 -13.09
N VAL A 374 -14.40 32.72 -13.15
CA VAL A 374 -15.16 33.21 -14.30
C VAL A 374 -14.88 34.69 -14.54
N GLU A 375 -14.90 35.52 -13.51
CA GLU A 375 -14.61 36.96 -13.63
C GLU A 375 -13.20 37.20 -14.18
N THR A 376 -12.20 36.50 -13.63
CA THR A 376 -10.81 36.56 -14.12
C THR A 376 -10.71 36.12 -15.58
N ALA A 377 -11.43 35.07 -15.98
CA ALA A 377 -11.45 34.60 -17.35
C ALA A 377 -12.11 35.63 -18.29
N LEU A 378 -13.24 36.23 -17.89
CA LEU A 378 -13.92 37.28 -18.64
C LEU A 378 -13.06 38.53 -18.80
N GLN A 379 -12.32 38.95 -17.76
CA GLN A 379 -11.38 40.08 -17.82
C GLN A 379 -10.21 39.83 -18.80
N LYS A 380 -9.73 38.58 -18.89
CA LYS A 380 -8.66 38.20 -19.84
C LYS A 380 -9.16 38.06 -21.28
N THR A 381 -10.47 37.90 -21.49
CA THR A 381 -11.04 37.58 -22.80
C THR A 381 -11.26 38.85 -23.64
N LYS A 382 -10.67 38.90 -24.84
CA LYS A 382 -10.89 39.98 -25.82
C LYS A 382 -12.04 39.69 -26.81
N LEU A 383 -12.73 38.57 -26.65
CA LEU A 383 -13.79 38.14 -27.56
C LEU A 383 -15.04 39.00 -27.36
N SER A 384 -15.55 39.57 -28.43
CA SER A 384 -16.85 40.26 -28.45
C SER A 384 -17.92 39.27 -28.91
N ALA A 385 -19.10 39.32 -28.28
CA ALA A 385 -20.24 38.56 -28.79
C ALA A 385 -20.59 39.02 -30.22
N PRO A 386 -21.04 38.12 -31.11
CA PRO A 386 -21.57 38.50 -32.42
C PRO A 386 -22.71 39.50 -32.24
N ARG A 387 -22.69 40.60 -32.99
CA ARG A 387 -23.82 41.53 -33.03
C ARG A 387 -24.90 40.90 -33.90
N LEU A 388 -26.12 40.81 -33.36
CA LEU A 388 -27.32 40.38 -34.08
C LEU A 388 -27.71 41.39 -35.16
#